data_AF-A0A2J0PI09-F1
#
_entry.id   AF-A0A2J0PI09-F1
#
_cell.length_a   1.000
_cell.length_b   1.000
_cell.length_c   1.000
_cell.angle_alpha   90.00
_cell.angle_beta   90.00
_cell.angle_gamma   90.00
#
_symmetry.space_group_name_H-M   'P 1'
#
loop_
_entity.id
_entity.type
_entity.pdbx_description
1 polymer ?
#
loop_
_entity_poly.entity_id
_entity_poly.type
_entity_poly.pdbx_seq_one_letter_code
_entity_poly.pdbx_strand_id
1 'polypeptide(L)'
;MSWQGVPFKLLNVGDVEQFFLKVSSLPKITIDTPTDYNQLWLTVGATFLGGIIPALIAWRTFHVNAENVRKERDEQQRFLKSERAKQQLFMMGERASQFASLKEEREIQKTLAQKTINAQVISTNRQKWINDFRDNIAEFCLLIFSHYDARSSYLITERKLRTIADIYKETNYSEDFRVRYQEASDEFSRCLEKSQSTHNAMDKMKFLILLSMNPQEKETQEIKRLINFLKTSINKLIIDDVSGGLANVREVYAELLNGSEELMGVVGGILKREWERVKLCE
;
A
#
# COMPACT_ATOMS: atom_id res chain seq x y z
N MET A 1 1.63 -37.54 -38.92
CA MET A 1 1.60 -38.79 -38.13
C MET A 1 1.40 -39.94 -39.09
N SER A 2 2.46 -40.70 -39.35
CA SER A 2 2.49 -41.79 -40.33
C SER A 2 3.54 -42.81 -39.91
N TRP A 3 3.10 -43.99 -39.49
CA TRP A 3 3.80 -45.29 -39.58
C TRP A 3 2.78 -46.38 -39.20
N GLN A 4 2.00 -46.91 -40.15
CA GLN A 4 2.18 -48.15 -40.91
C GLN A 4 2.51 -49.41 -40.08
N GLY A 5 1.45 -50.18 -39.79
CA GLY A 5 1.54 -51.51 -39.22
C GLY A 5 2.19 -52.52 -40.15
N VAL A 6 2.64 -53.62 -39.56
CA VAL A 6 3.09 -54.81 -40.29
C VAL A 6 2.13 -55.94 -39.94
N PRO A 7 1.27 -56.35 -40.89
CA PRO A 7 0.79 -57.71 -40.93
C PRO A 7 1.43 -58.44 -42.11
N PHE A 8 1.95 -59.62 -41.79
CA PHE A 8 2.21 -60.77 -42.64
C PHE A 8 1.88 -60.65 -44.14
N LYS A 9 2.88 -60.95 -44.97
CA LYS A 9 2.73 -61.13 -46.41
C LYS A 9 1.81 -62.32 -46.72
N LEU A 10 0.71 -61.98 -47.40
CA LEU A 10 -0.07 -62.85 -48.26
C LEU A 10 0.80 -63.33 -49.44
N LEU A 11 0.87 -64.64 -49.65
CA LEU A 11 1.06 -65.19 -51.00
C LEU A 11 -0.28 -65.75 -51.46
N ASN A 12 -0.76 -65.10 -52.52
CA ASN A 12 -1.98 -65.36 -53.25
C ASN A 12 -1.81 -66.58 -54.16
N VAL A 13 -2.87 -67.40 -54.17
CA VAL A 13 -3.61 -67.89 -55.34
C VAL A 13 -2.79 -68.62 -56.40
N GLY A 14 -2.96 -69.95 -56.43
CA GLY A 14 -2.55 -70.83 -57.51
C GLY A 14 -1.97 -72.11 -56.94
N ASP A 15 -2.61 -73.24 -57.17
CA ASP A 15 -2.25 -74.59 -56.69
C ASP A 15 -2.46 -74.72 -55.17
N VAL A 16 -3.50 -75.39 -54.66
CA VAL A 16 -3.70 -76.84 -54.78
C VAL A 16 -5.20 -77.12 -54.75
N GLU A 17 -5.85 -76.96 -55.91
CA GLU A 17 -7.06 -77.69 -56.28
C GLU A 17 -6.72 -79.17 -56.39
N GLN A 18 -6.77 -79.91 -55.29
CA GLN A 18 -6.83 -81.38 -55.24
C GLN A 18 -6.77 -81.76 -53.77
N PHE A 19 -7.75 -82.50 -53.27
CA PHE A 19 -7.75 -83.35 -52.06
C PHE A 19 -9.04 -83.32 -51.23
N PHE A 20 -10.13 -82.77 -51.77
CA PHE A 20 -11.47 -83.17 -51.34
C PHE A 20 -12.31 -83.55 -52.57
N LEU A 21 -12.86 -84.78 -52.53
CA LEU A 21 -13.81 -85.40 -53.48
C LEU A 21 -13.23 -86.14 -54.68
N LYS A 22 -12.88 -87.42 -54.49
CA LYS A 22 -13.51 -88.56 -55.18
C LYS A 22 -12.85 -89.86 -54.73
N VAL A 23 -13.52 -90.60 -53.85
CA VAL A 23 -13.28 -92.05 -53.73
C VAL A 23 -14.64 -92.73 -53.77
N SER A 24 -15.11 -92.95 -55.00
CA SER A 24 -16.15 -93.91 -55.32
C SER A 24 -15.53 -94.94 -56.26
N SER A 25 -15.41 -96.16 -55.74
CA SER A 25 -15.23 -97.47 -56.39
C SER A 25 -13.98 -97.74 -57.23
N LEU A 26 -13.08 -98.58 -56.68
CA LEU A 26 -12.59 -99.88 -57.20
C LEU A 26 -11.31 -100.31 -56.46
N PRO A 27 -10.95 -101.61 -56.32
CA PRO A 27 -11.72 -102.84 -56.32
C PRO A 27 -11.53 -103.67 -55.02
N LYS A 28 -12.30 -104.75 -54.88
CA LYS A 28 -12.33 -105.67 -53.74
C LYS A 28 -11.04 -106.49 -53.66
N ILE A 29 -10.24 -106.29 -52.61
CA ILE A 29 -9.13 -107.17 -52.20
C ILE A 29 -9.50 -107.75 -50.83
N THR A 30 -9.84 -109.03 -50.79
CA THR A 30 -10.07 -109.78 -49.55
C THR A 30 -8.73 -110.20 -48.95
N ILE A 31 -8.43 -109.71 -47.75
CA ILE A 31 -7.32 -110.19 -46.91
C ILE A 31 -7.91 -110.46 -45.52
N ASP A 32 -7.87 -111.72 -45.12
CA ASP A 32 -8.29 -112.18 -43.79
C ASP A 32 -7.40 -111.57 -42.70
N THR A 33 -8.04 -111.09 -41.62
CA THR A 33 -7.41 -110.42 -40.48
C THR A 33 -6.44 -111.30 -39.71
N PRO A 34 -5.45 -110.69 -39.04
CA PRO A 34 -5.24 -111.00 -37.64
C PRO A 34 -5.20 -109.72 -36.77
N THR A 35 -5.90 -109.77 -35.65
CA THR A 35 -5.89 -108.77 -34.58
C THR A 35 -4.56 -108.84 -33.81
N ASP A 36 -3.68 -107.86 -34.01
CA ASP A 36 -2.42 -107.76 -33.27
C ASP A 36 -2.47 -106.65 -32.20
N TYR A 37 -2.70 -107.07 -30.94
CA TYR A 37 -2.87 -106.18 -29.78
C TYR A 37 -1.53 -105.67 -29.20
N ASN A 38 -0.38 -106.18 -29.66
CA ASN A 38 0.93 -105.82 -29.11
C ASN A 38 1.44 -104.45 -29.56
N GLN A 39 1.09 -103.98 -30.76
CA GLN A 39 1.44 -102.62 -31.20
C GLN A 39 0.72 -101.53 -30.39
N LEU A 40 -0.53 -101.78 -29.97
CA LEU A 40 -1.33 -100.79 -29.25
C LEU A 40 -0.74 -100.46 -27.87
N TRP A 41 -0.30 -101.47 -27.12
CA TRP A 41 0.32 -101.29 -25.80
C TRP A 41 1.66 -100.55 -25.88
N LEU A 42 2.43 -100.79 -26.94
CA LEU A 42 3.72 -100.14 -27.17
C LEU A 42 3.52 -98.66 -27.55
N THR A 43 2.51 -98.35 -28.37
CA THR A 43 2.13 -96.97 -28.69
C THR A 43 1.55 -96.24 -27.48
N VAL A 44 0.66 -96.89 -26.70
CA VAL A 44 0.08 -96.30 -25.48
C VAL A 44 1.16 -96.03 -24.43
N GLY A 45 2.10 -96.98 -24.22
CA GLY A 45 3.22 -96.82 -23.29
C GLY A 45 4.21 -95.72 -23.72
N ALA A 46 4.55 -95.65 -25.02
CA ALA A 46 5.40 -94.59 -25.57
C ALA A 46 4.73 -93.21 -25.49
N THR A 47 3.42 -93.13 -25.69
CA THR A 47 2.66 -91.87 -25.57
C THR A 47 2.54 -91.42 -24.11
N PHE A 48 2.40 -92.37 -23.18
CA PHE A 48 2.39 -92.08 -21.74
C PHE A 48 3.76 -91.57 -21.25
N LEU A 49 4.85 -92.25 -21.60
CA LEU A 49 6.22 -91.81 -21.25
C LEU A 49 6.60 -90.50 -21.97
N GLY A 50 6.21 -90.37 -23.24
CA GLY A 50 6.37 -89.16 -24.04
C GLY A 50 5.56 -87.97 -23.55
N GLY A 51 4.47 -88.19 -22.79
CA GLY A 51 3.70 -87.15 -22.12
C GLY A 51 4.16 -86.83 -20.69
N ILE A 52 4.63 -87.85 -19.95
CA ILE A 52 5.11 -87.69 -18.56
C ILE A 52 6.37 -86.82 -18.49
N ILE A 53 7.32 -87.01 -19.40
CA ILE A 53 8.58 -86.24 -19.38
C ILE A 53 8.32 -84.74 -19.63
N PRO A 54 7.58 -84.32 -20.67
CA PRO A 54 7.19 -82.92 -20.86
C PRO A 54 6.33 -82.38 -19.72
N ALA A 55 5.44 -83.18 -19.14
CA ALA A 55 4.62 -82.76 -18.00
C ALA A 55 5.44 -82.51 -16.74
N LEU A 56 6.45 -83.35 -16.45
CA LEU A 56 7.39 -83.17 -15.34
C LEU A 56 8.28 -81.94 -15.53
N ILE A 57 8.78 -81.74 -16.76
CA ILE A 57 9.54 -80.53 -17.11
C ILE A 57 8.65 -79.32 -16.92
N ALA A 58 7.45 -79.30 -17.51
CA ALA A 58 6.49 -78.20 -17.37
C ALA A 58 6.13 -77.93 -15.91
N TRP A 59 5.85 -78.95 -15.11
CA TRP A 59 5.56 -78.80 -13.68
C TRP A 59 6.72 -78.15 -12.92
N ARG A 60 7.96 -78.61 -13.16
CA ARG A 60 9.15 -78.03 -12.56
C ARG A 60 9.35 -76.58 -13.01
N THR A 61 9.17 -76.28 -14.30
CA THR A 61 9.27 -74.91 -14.83
C THR A 61 8.19 -74.00 -14.26
N PHE A 62 6.95 -74.47 -14.13
CA PHE A 62 5.86 -73.74 -13.50
C PHE A 62 6.12 -73.48 -12.02
N HIS A 63 6.69 -74.45 -11.30
CA HIS A 63 6.98 -74.29 -9.88
C HIS A 63 8.11 -73.29 -9.63
N VAL A 64 9.17 -73.33 -10.45
CA VAL A 64 10.28 -72.35 -10.39
C VAL A 64 9.81 -70.96 -10.83
N ASN A 65 8.98 -70.86 -11.88
CA ASN A 65 8.37 -69.60 -12.28
C ASN A 65 7.43 -69.06 -11.19
N ALA A 66 6.63 -69.90 -10.55
CA ALA A 66 5.75 -69.47 -9.47
C ALA A 66 6.54 -68.92 -8.27
N GLU A 67 7.71 -69.49 -7.97
CA GLU A 67 8.60 -69.00 -6.92
C GLU A 67 9.29 -67.69 -7.32
N ASN A 68 9.77 -67.58 -8.56
CA ASN A 68 10.35 -66.35 -9.09
C ASN A 68 9.32 -65.21 -9.14
N VAL A 69 8.10 -65.49 -9.60
CA VAL A 69 6.98 -64.53 -9.62
C VAL A 69 6.61 -64.08 -8.21
N ARG A 70 6.67 -64.96 -7.21
CA ARG A 70 6.48 -64.56 -5.80
C ARG A 70 7.57 -63.63 -5.32
N LYS A 71 8.84 -63.96 -5.57
CA LYS A 71 9.99 -63.11 -5.20
C LYS A 71 9.92 -61.74 -5.88
N GLU A 72 9.64 -61.69 -7.18
CA GLU A 72 9.45 -60.44 -7.92
C GLU A 72 8.29 -59.60 -7.37
N ARG A 73 7.16 -60.22 -7.01
CA ARG A 73 6.04 -59.49 -6.40
C ARG A 73 6.40 -58.92 -5.03
N ASP A 74 7.13 -59.66 -4.21
CA ASP A 74 7.58 -59.19 -2.90
C ASP A 74 8.57 -58.02 -3.03
N GLU A 75 9.49 -58.10 -4.00
CA GLU A 75 10.43 -57.03 -4.31
C GLU A 75 9.71 -55.78 -4.86
N GLN A 76 8.76 -55.95 -5.78
CA GLN A 76 7.92 -54.85 -6.27
C GLN A 76 7.11 -54.21 -5.14
N GLN A 77 6.54 -54.99 -4.23
CA GLN A 77 5.81 -54.45 -3.09
C GLN A 77 6.74 -53.67 -2.14
N ARG A 78 7.95 -54.16 -1.88
CA ARG A 78 8.95 -53.45 -1.08
C ARG A 78 9.38 -52.16 -1.76
N PHE A 79 9.65 -52.20 -3.06
CA PHE A 79 10.00 -51.03 -3.86
C PHE A 79 8.89 -49.97 -3.80
N LEU A 80 7.64 -50.34 -4.10
CA LEU A 80 6.48 -49.45 -4.06
C LEU A 80 6.25 -48.84 -2.66
N LYS A 81 6.42 -49.63 -1.59
CA LYS A 81 6.34 -49.11 -0.22
C LYS A 81 7.44 -48.09 0.05
N SER A 82 8.68 -48.37 -0.35
CA SER A 82 9.81 -47.47 -0.16
C SER A 82 9.67 -46.18 -0.97
N GLU A 83 9.15 -46.26 -2.19
CA GLU A 83 8.92 -45.11 -3.07
C GLU A 83 7.81 -44.21 -2.53
N ARG A 84 6.68 -44.79 -2.11
CA ARG A 84 5.59 -44.05 -1.46
C ARG A 84 6.06 -43.34 -0.19
N ALA A 85 6.91 -43.98 0.61
CA ALA A 85 7.48 -43.37 1.80
C ALA A 85 8.39 -42.16 1.44
N LYS A 86 9.23 -42.30 0.39
CA LYS A 86 10.05 -41.18 -0.12
C LYS A 86 9.20 -40.05 -0.68
N GLN A 87 8.16 -40.36 -1.45
CA GLN A 87 7.23 -39.37 -1.99
C GLN A 87 6.48 -38.64 -0.87
N GLN A 88 5.99 -39.36 0.15
CA GLN A 88 5.35 -38.74 1.32
C GLN A 88 6.30 -37.81 2.06
N LEU A 89 7.55 -38.23 2.27
CA LEU A 89 8.57 -37.41 2.92
C LEU A 89 8.88 -36.14 2.11
N PHE A 90 9.03 -36.27 0.78
CA PHE A 90 9.24 -35.13 -0.13
C PHE A 90 8.06 -34.16 -0.09
N MET A 91 6.83 -34.66 -0.20
CA MET A 91 5.61 -33.85 -0.14
C MET A 91 5.43 -33.15 1.21
N MET A 92 5.81 -33.80 2.33
CA MET A 92 5.80 -33.16 3.65
C MET A 92 6.83 -32.05 3.73
N GLY A 93 8.03 -32.25 3.18
CA GLY A 93 9.07 -31.23 3.07
C GLY A 93 8.63 -30.03 2.24
N GLU A 94 8.04 -30.26 1.06
CA GLU A 94 7.50 -29.20 0.20
C GLU A 94 6.35 -28.43 0.85
N ARG A 95 5.43 -29.12 1.54
CA ARG A 95 4.36 -28.44 2.29
C ARG A 95 4.95 -27.58 3.41
N ALA A 96 5.91 -28.10 4.16
CA ALA A 96 6.55 -27.35 5.24
C ALA A 96 7.27 -26.10 4.72
N SER A 97 7.98 -26.19 3.58
CA SER A 97 8.62 -25.03 2.96
C SER A 97 7.61 -24.03 2.41
N GLN A 98 6.52 -24.49 1.77
CA GLN A 98 5.42 -23.63 1.33
C GLN A 98 4.72 -22.93 2.50
N PHE A 99 4.48 -23.63 3.62
CA PHE A 99 3.91 -23.00 4.81
C PHE A 99 4.85 -21.96 5.43
N ALA A 100 6.16 -22.23 5.44
CA ALA A 100 7.16 -21.27 5.91
C ALA A 100 7.22 -20.02 5.02
N SER A 101 7.25 -20.18 3.69
CA SER A 101 7.29 -19.05 2.75
C SER A 101 6.01 -18.21 2.81
N LEU A 102 4.84 -18.83 2.90
CA LEU A 102 3.57 -18.10 3.06
C LEU A 102 3.50 -17.31 4.36
N LYS A 103 4.10 -17.84 5.44
CA LYS A 103 4.17 -17.12 6.71
C LYS A 103 5.08 -15.90 6.59
N GLU A 104 6.23 -16.05 5.95
CA GLU A 104 7.17 -14.96 5.69
C GLU A 104 6.54 -13.88 4.81
N GLU A 105 5.89 -14.26 3.71
CA GLU A 105 5.16 -13.34 2.83
C GLU A 105 4.07 -12.55 3.57
N ARG A 106 3.32 -13.19 4.47
CA ARG A 106 2.30 -12.50 5.29
C ARG A 106 2.92 -11.48 6.23
N GLU A 107 4.04 -11.79 6.86
CA GLU A 107 4.74 -10.82 7.72
C GLU A 107 5.31 -9.66 6.90
N ILE A 108 5.85 -9.93 5.71
CA ILE A 108 6.28 -8.88 4.77
C ILE A 108 5.09 -8.00 4.36
N GLN A 109 3.95 -8.60 3.99
CA GLN A 109 2.74 -7.84 3.66
C GLN A 109 2.22 -7.00 4.82
N LYS A 110 2.22 -7.55 6.04
CA LYS A 110 1.80 -6.82 7.24
C LYS A 110 2.71 -5.64 7.52
N THR A 111 4.03 -5.82 7.42
CA THR A 111 5.00 -4.74 7.64
C THR A 111 4.91 -3.67 6.54
N LEU A 112 4.69 -4.07 5.28
CA LEU A 112 4.48 -3.15 4.17
C LEU A 112 3.19 -2.36 4.37
N ALA A 113 2.07 -3.02 4.66
CA ALA A 113 0.79 -2.38 4.93
C ALA A 113 0.89 -1.39 6.10
N GLN A 114 1.57 -1.76 7.19
CA GLN A 114 1.79 -0.85 8.31
C GLN A 114 2.61 0.38 7.92
N LYS A 115 3.68 0.19 7.14
CA LYS A 115 4.49 1.31 6.63
C LYS A 115 3.67 2.23 5.74
N THR A 116 2.87 1.68 4.83
CA THR A 116 2.00 2.44 3.93
C THR A 116 0.94 3.22 4.70
N ILE A 117 0.25 2.59 5.67
CA ILE A 117 -0.74 3.27 6.52
C ILE A 117 -0.07 4.40 7.30
N ASN A 118 1.08 4.15 7.92
CA ASN A 118 1.81 5.17 8.67
C ASN A 118 2.22 6.35 7.77
N ALA A 119 2.75 6.06 6.58
CA ALA A 119 3.12 7.09 5.60
C ALA A 119 1.90 7.93 5.18
N GLN A 120 0.76 7.29 4.91
CA GLN A 120 -0.47 7.98 4.53
C GLN A 120 -1.01 8.87 5.66
N VAL A 121 -1.02 8.37 6.90
CA VAL A 121 -1.45 9.16 8.07
C VAL A 121 -0.52 10.35 8.29
N ILE A 122 0.80 10.15 8.19
CA ILE A 122 1.79 11.23 8.32
C ILE A 122 1.61 12.28 7.21
N SER A 123 1.45 11.84 5.96
CA SER A 123 1.22 12.71 4.81
C SER A 123 -0.04 13.56 4.99
N THR A 124 -1.16 12.92 5.38
CA THR A 124 -2.44 13.61 5.64
C THR A 124 -2.32 14.64 6.76
N ASN A 125 -1.68 14.27 7.87
CA ASN A 125 -1.48 15.18 9.00
C ASN A 125 -0.57 16.36 8.63
N ARG A 126 0.49 16.12 7.87
CA ARG A 126 1.40 17.17 7.39
C ARG A 126 0.71 18.11 6.41
N GLN A 127 -0.10 17.58 5.50
CA GLN A 127 -0.88 18.38 4.56
C GLN A 127 -1.89 19.29 5.29
N LYS A 128 -2.56 18.77 6.32
CA LYS A 128 -3.44 19.57 7.17
C LYS A 128 -2.65 20.68 7.88
N TRP A 129 -1.53 20.33 8.50
CA TRP A 129 -0.67 21.31 9.17
C TRP A 129 -0.17 22.41 8.21
N ILE A 130 0.23 22.07 6.98
CA ILE A 130 0.62 23.03 5.94
C ILE A 130 -0.50 24.03 5.67
N ASN A 131 -1.74 23.54 5.50
CA ASN A 131 -2.89 24.39 5.23
C ASN A 131 -3.20 25.30 6.42
N ASP A 132 -3.32 24.74 7.62
CA ASP A 132 -3.62 25.48 8.84
C ASP A 132 -2.54 26.55 9.11
N PHE A 133 -1.25 26.20 8.93
CA PHE A 133 -0.15 27.13 9.13
C PHE A 133 -0.15 28.28 8.12
N ARG A 134 -0.37 27.99 6.83
CA ARG A 134 -0.49 29.01 5.79
C ARG A 134 -1.64 29.98 6.08
N ASP A 135 -2.79 29.44 6.45
CA ASP A 135 -4.00 30.24 6.66
C ASP A 135 -3.85 31.11 7.92
N ASN A 136 -3.27 30.58 9.00
CA ASN A 136 -2.94 31.35 10.21
C ASN A 136 -1.96 32.50 9.94
N ILE A 137 -0.92 32.28 9.12
CA ILE A 137 0.03 33.34 8.74
C ILE A 137 -0.67 34.41 7.90
N ALA A 138 -1.50 34.03 6.93
CA ALA A 138 -2.24 34.97 6.11
C ALA A 138 -3.20 35.83 6.98
N GLU A 139 -3.92 35.20 7.91
CA GLU A 139 -4.79 35.92 8.85
C GLU A 139 -3.99 36.85 9.76
N PHE A 140 -2.83 36.44 10.25
CA PHE A 140 -1.95 37.32 11.04
C PHE A 140 -1.52 38.56 10.26
N CYS A 141 -1.10 38.39 9.00
CA CYS A 141 -0.70 39.50 8.14
C CYS A 141 -1.87 40.48 7.92
N LEU A 142 -3.09 40.00 7.71
CA LEU A 142 -4.28 40.85 7.61
C LEU A 142 -4.59 41.59 8.91
N LEU A 143 -4.49 40.89 10.05
CA LEU A 143 -4.74 41.46 11.37
C LEU A 143 -3.75 42.57 11.74
N ILE A 144 -2.50 42.51 11.28
CA ILE A 144 -1.52 43.59 11.46
C ILE A 144 -2.03 44.90 10.88
N PHE A 145 -2.48 44.89 9.62
CA PHE A 145 -2.97 46.10 8.96
C PHE A 145 -4.30 46.57 9.58
N SER A 146 -5.18 45.63 9.93
CA SER A 146 -6.42 45.96 10.66
C SER A 146 -6.14 46.62 12.02
N HIS A 147 -5.14 46.13 12.75
CA HIS A 147 -4.73 46.72 14.02
C HIS A 147 -4.05 48.08 13.82
N TYR A 148 -3.24 48.24 12.77
CA TYR A 148 -2.66 49.52 12.39
C TYR A 148 -3.75 50.59 12.17
N ASP A 149 -4.81 50.28 11.42
CA ASP A 149 -5.93 51.21 11.19
C ASP A 149 -6.70 51.50 12.48
N ALA A 150 -6.95 50.48 13.29
CA ALA A 150 -7.65 50.62 14.56
C ALA A 150 -6.85 51.47 15.56
N ARG A 151 -5.53 51.25 15.65
CA ARG A 151 -4.62 52.03 16.49
C ARG A 151 -4.52 53.48 16.02
N SER A 152 -4.41 53.70 14.72
CA SER A 152 -4.37 55.03 14.11
C SER A 152 -5.64 55.82 14.46
N SER A 153 -6.81 55.20 14.27
CA SER A 153 -8.11 55.79 14.61
C SER A 153 -8.22 56.09 16.11
N TYR A 154 -7.78 55.17 16.96
CA TYR A 154 -7.73 55.36 18.42
C TYR A 154 -6.88 56.58 18.80
N LEU A 155 -5.69 56.73 18.22
CA LEU A 155 -4.79 57.83 18.56
C LEU A 155 -5.40 59.19 18.19
N ILE A 156 -5.94 59.30 16.97
CA ILE A 156 -6.57 60.52 16.48
C ILE A 156 -7.78 60.90 17.36
N THR A 157 -8.63 59.91 17.69
CA THR A 157 -9.83 60.14 18.52
C THR A 157 -9.47 60.45 19.98
N GLU A 158 -8.42 59.84 20.53
CA GLU A 158 -7.89 60.18 21.85
C GLU A 158 -7.47 61.66 21.91
N ARG A 159 -6.73 62.14 20.90
CA ARG A 159 -6.32 63.54 20.84
C ARG A 159 -7.51 64.48 20.70
N LYS A 160 -8.44 64.15 19.81
CA LYS A 160 -9.70 64.90 19.60
C LYS A 160 -10.47 65.04 20.91
N LEU A 161 -10.65 63.94 21.64
CA LEU A 161 -11.33 63.94 22.93
C LEU A 161 -10.61 64.84 23.95
N ARG A 162 -9.27 64.78 24.05
CA ARG A 162 -8.50 65.66 24.93
C ARG A 162 -8.73 67.14 24.60
N THR A 163 -8.64 67.52 23.32
CA THR A 163 -8.88 68.90 22.87
C THR A 163 -10.30 69.37 23.23
N ILE A 164 -11.32 68.55 22.96
CA ILE A 164 -12.70 68.90 23.29
C ILE A 164 -12.91 68.97 24.80
N ALA A 165 -12.28 68.10 25.58
CA ALA A 165 -12.35 68.11 27.04
C ALA A 165 -11.75 69.39 27.62
N ASP A 166 -10.64 69.89 27.06
CA ASP A 166 -10.01 71.13 27.50
C ASP A 166 -10.90 72.34 27.19
N ILE A 167 -11.45 72.42 25.96
CA ILE A 167 -12.41 73.50 25.60
C ILE A 167 -13.68 73.42 26.44
N TYR A 168 -14.18 72.22 26.74
CA TYR A 168 -15.37 72.03 27.58
C TYR A 168 -15.15 72.59 29.00
N LYS A 169 -13.95 72.41 29.56
CA LYS A 169 -13.57 73.03 30.84
C LYS A 169 -13.45 74.55 30.73
N GLU A 170 -12.81 75.06 29.67
CA GLU A 170 -12.64 76.50 29.44
C GLU A 170 -13.98 77.25 29.27
N THR A 171 -14.98 76.59 28.69
CA THR A 171 -16.34 77.15 28.54
C THR A 171 -17.20 77.04 29.81
N ASN A 172 -16.60 76.69 30.95
CA ASN A 172 -17.29 76.43 32.21
C ASN A 172 -18.46 75.45 32.04
N TYR A 173 -18.21 74.36 31.30
CA TYR A 173 -19.15 73.26 31.09
C TYR A 173 -20.45 73.65 30.37
N SER A 174 -20.33 74.48 29.33
CA SER A 174 -21.48 74.89 28.52
C SER A 174 -22.24 73.71 27.88
N GLU A 175 -23.56 73.83 27.78
CA GLU A 175 -24.43 72.75 27.29
C GLU A 175 -24.16 72.35 25.83
N ASP A 176 -23.78 73.31 24.97
CA ASP A 176 -23.40 73.05 23.57
C ASP A 176 -22.17 72.13 23.48
N PHE A 177 -21.18 72.37 24.34
CA PHE A 177 -19.97 71.54 24.38
C PHE A 177 -20.16 70.22 25.10
N ARG A 178 -21.18 70.10 25.97
CA ARG A 178 -21.52 68.81 26.60
C ARG A 178 -21.87 67.75 25.57
N VAL A 179 -22.69 68.10 24.56
CA VAL A 179 -23.08 67.19 23.48
C VAL A 179 -21.86 66.77 22.66
N ARG A 180 -21.02 67.73 22.25
CA ARG A 180 -19.79 67.44 21.48
C ARG A 180 -18.80 66.56 22.26
N TYR A 181 -18.70 66.79 23.57
CA TYR A 181 -17.86 65.97 24.45
C TYR A 181 -18.40 64.53 24.53
N GLN A 182 -19.72 64.35 24.68
CA GLN A 182 -20.35 63.02 24.67
C GLN A 182 -20.11 62.28 23.36
N GLU A 183 -20.33 62.93 22.21
CA GLU A 183 -20.08 62.33 20.89
C GLU A 183 -18.61 61.91 20.71
N ALA A 184 -17.66 62.75 21.12
CA ALA A 184 -16.24 62.45 21.06
C ALA A 184 -15.85 61.31 22.02
N SER A 185 -16.47 61.25 23.20
CA SER A 185 -16.27 60.18 24.17
C SER A 185 -16.78 58.84 23.64
N ASP A 186 -17.96 58.82 23.01
CA ASP A 186 -18.54 57.62 22.42
C ASP A 186 -17.73 57.12 21.22
N GLU A 187 -17.22 58.05 20.39
CA GLU A 187 -16.29 57.74 19.31
C GLU A 187 -14.98 57.13 19.84
N PHE A 188 -14.38 57.75 20.87
CA PHE A 188 -13.17 57.24 21.51
C PHE A 188 -13.37 55.83 22.08
N SER A 189 -14.47 55.58 22.81
CA SER A 189 -14.78 54.25 23.37
C SER A 189 -14.87 53.17 22.28
N ARG A 190 -15.55 53.46 21.16
CA ARG A 190 -15.62 52.53 20.02
C ARG A 190 -14.24 52.24 19.41
N CYS A 191 -13.41 53.27 19.25
CA CYS A 191 -12.06 53.10 18.71
C CYS A 191 -11.15 52.33 19.68
N LEU A 192 -11.26 52.57 20.98
CA LEU A 192 -10.54 51.84 22.02
C LEU A 192 -10.90 50.34 22.01
N GLU A 193 -12.19 50.01 22.02
CA GLU A 193 -12.67 48.63 21.94
C GLU A 193 -12.16 47.92 20.68
N LYS A 194 -12.24 48.59 19.52
CA LYS A 194 -11.73 48.05 18.26
C LYS A 194 -10.22 47.83 18.29
N SER A 195 -9.45 48.77 18.85
CA SER A 195 -7.99 48.65 18.99
C SER A 195 -7.61 47.48 19.92
N GLN A 196 -8.30 47.32 21.05
CA GLN A 196 -8.09 46.21 21.98
C GLN A 196 -8.47 44.86 21.35
N SER A 197 -9.63 44.80 20.68
CA SER A 197 -10.10 43.58 20.01
C SER A 197 -9.12 43.09 18.94
N THR A 198 -8.66 44.00 18.07
CA THR A 198 -7.65 43.68 17.05
C THR A 198 -6.30 43.30 17.65
N HIS A 199 -5.88 43.94 18.76
CA HIS A 199 -4.67 43.55 19.48
C HIS A 199 -4.74 42.12 20.02
N ASN A 200 -5.85 41.79 20.68
CA ASN A 200 -6.09 40.46 21.24
C ASN A 200 -6.16 39.40 20.15
N ALA A 201 -6.77 39.72 18.99
CA ALA A 201 -6.79 38.85 17.83
C ALA A 201 -5.38 38.57 17.29
N MET A 202 -4.52 39.59 17.19
CA MET A 202 -3.11 39.40 16.80
C MET A 202 -2.36 38.50 17.78
N ASP A 203 -2.57 38.67 19.10
CA ASP A 203 -1.92 37.83 20.11
C ASP A 203 -2.38 36.38 20.03
N LYS A 204 -3.70 36.17 19.90
CA LYS A 204 -4.25 34.83 19.65
C LYS A 204 -3.58 34.18 18.45
N MET A 205 -3.47 34.90 17.34
CA MET A 205 -2.90 34.35 16.11
C MET A 205 -1.40 34.05 16.26
N LYS A 206 -0.65 34.95 16.89
CA LYS A 206 0.74 34.70 17.28
C LYS A 206 0.88 33.39 18.07
N PHE A 207 0.01 33.14 19.05
CA PHE A 207 0.08 31.91 19.84
C PHE A 207 -0.22 30.67 18.98
N LEU A 208 -1.23 30.71 18.11
CA LEU A 208 -1.55 29.61 17.20
C LEU A 208 -0.38 29.27 16.28
N ILE A 209 0.24 30.28 15.67
CA ILE A 209 1.42 30.13 14.83
C ILE A 209 2.56 29.49 15.63
N LEU A 210 2.92 30.04 16.79
CA LEU A 210 4.05 29.54 17.55
C LEU A 210 3.82 28.15 18.15
N LEU A 211 2.58 27.78 18.50
CA LEU A 211 2.22 26.44 18.99
C LEU A 211 2.25 25.37 17.90
N SER A 212 2.04 25.76 16.64
CA SER A 212 2.14 24.85 15.49
C SER A 212 3.59 24.52 15.11
N MET A 213 4.58 25.17 15.73
CA MET A 213 5.99 25.05 15.38
C MET A 213 6.85 24.53 16.53
N ASN A 214 8.00 23.96 16.20
CA ASN A 214 8.98 23.55 17.20
C ASN A 214 9.80 24.77 17.68
N PRO A 215 9.76 25.12 18.98
CA PRO A 215 10.45 26.31 19.49
C PRO A 215 11.98 26.24 19.40
N GLN A 216 12.57 25.05 19.23
CA GLN A 216 14.04 24.92 19.13
C GLN A 216 14.57 25.20 17.72
N GLU A 217 13.69 25.28 16.72
CA GLU A 217 14.09 25.52 15.33
C GLU A 217 14.43 27.00 15.11
N LYS A 218 15.46 27.24 14.28
CA LYS A 218 15.93 28.59 13.96
C LYS A 218 14.84 29.40 13.27
N GLU A 219 14.10 28.76 12.36
CA GLU A 219 12.99 29.37 11.64
C GLU A 219 11.86 29.81 12.56
N THR A 220 11.56 29.04 13.62
CA THR A 220 10.56 29.42 14.63
C THR A 220 10.99 30.67 15.41
N GLN A 221 12.27 30.75 15.78
CA GLN A 221 12.80 31.94 16.45
C GLN A 221 12.75 33.16 15.54
N GLU A 222 12.99 32.97 14.24
CA GLU A 222 12.94 34.05 13.27
C GLU A 222 11.51 34.54 13.02
N ILE A 223 10.55 33.63 12.85
CA ILE A 223 9.13 33.98 12.77
C ILE A 223 8.68 34.73 14.04
N LYS A 224 9.09 34.26 15.22
CA LYS A 224 8.80 34.94 16.49
C LYS A 224 9.38 36.35 16.52
N ARG A 225 10.61 36.55 16.04
CA ARG A 225 11.26 37.86 15.94
C ARG A 225 10.44 38.78 15.05
N LEU A 226 10.07 38.33 13.84
CA LEU A 226 9.31 39.11 12.86
C LEU A 226 7.91 39.46 13.35
N ILE A 227 7.19 38.51 13.94
CA ILE A 227 5.88 38.75 14.56
C ILE A 227 5.98 39.84 15.63
N ASN A 228 6.97 39.75 16.53
CA ASN A 228 7.13 40.75 17.57
C ASN A 228 7.54 42.12 16.99
N PHE A 229 8.43 42.15 16.01
CA PHE A 229 8.81 43.36 15.29
C PHE A 229 7.58 44.07 14.74
N LEU A 230 6.76 43.37 13.96
CA LEU A 230 5.52 43.89 13.36
C LEU A 230 4.55 44.45 14.42
N LYS A 231 4.34 43.70 15.51
CA LYS A 231 3.52 44.18 16.64
C LYS A 231 4.07 45.47 17.25
N THR A 232 5.38 45.56 17.44
CA THR A 232 6.02 46.73 18.05
C THR A 232 6.11 47.93 17.12
N SER A 233 6.19 47.73 15.80
CA SER A 233 6.22 48.81 14.81
C SER A 233 4.95 49.65 14.86
N ILE A 234 3.77 49.04 15.06
CA ILE A 234 2.50 49.77 15.21
C ILE A 234 2.52 50.73 16.42
N ASN A 235 3.22 50.35 17.50
CA ASN A 235 3.33 51.20 18.69
C ASN A 235 4.23 52.43 18.48
N LYS A 236 4.97 52.50 17.38
CA LYS A 236 5.78 53.67 17.03
C LYS A 236 4.95 54.81 16.45
N LEU A 237 3.66 54.64 16.18
CA LEU A 237 2.80 55.72 15.66
C LEU A 237 2.79 56.93 16.61
N ILE A 238 3.06 58.11 16.04
CA ILE A 238 3.15 59.38 16.75
C ILE A 238 2.08 60.33 16.25
N ILE A 239 1.37 60.98 17.17
CA ILE A 239 0.45 62.08 16.86
C ILE A 239 1.26 63.35 16.67
N ASP A 240 0.99 64.07 15.59
CA ASP A 240 1.45 65.44 15.40
C ASP A 240 0.50 66.41 16.11
N ASP A 241 1.00 67.08 17.14
CA ASP A 241 0.21 68.03 17.93
C ASP A 241 -0.26 69.25 17.14
N VAL A 242 0.40 69.58 16.02
CA VAL A 242 0.06 70.73 15.19
C VAL A 242 -1.05 70.40 14.19
N SER A 243 -0.90 69.31 13.42
CA SER A 243 -1.92 68.91 12.44
C SER A 243 -3.10 68.13 13.05
N GLY A 244 -2.92 67.56 14.25
CA GLY A 244 -3.87 66.61 14.84
C GLY A 244 -3.89 65.24 14.12
N GLY A 245 -3.02 65.04 13.13
CA GLY A 245 -2.84 63.79 12.40
C GLY A 245 -1.72 62.94 12.96
N LEU A 246 -1.31 61.93 12.17
CA LEU A 246 -0.20 61.06 12.51
C LEU A 246 1.07 61.47 11.75
N ALA A 247 2.19 61.66 12.45
CA ALA A 247 3.42 62.22 11.90
C ALA A 247 4.20 61.22 11.02
N ASN A 248 4.19 59.94 11.39
CA ASN A 248 5.07 58.91 10.84
C ASN A 248 4.32 57.73 10.20
N VAL A 249 3.11 57.97 9.68
CA VAL A 249 2.26 57.01 8.96
C VAL A 249 3.04 56.25 7.90
N ARG A 250 3.76 56.98 7.04
CA ARG A 250 4.49 56.41 5.90
C ARG A 250 5.61 55.47 6.35
N GLU A 251 6.34 55.86 7.38
CA GLU A 251 7.46 55.08 7.91
C GLU A 251 6.96 53.79 8.56
N VAL A 252 5.97 53.90 9.45
CA VAL A 252 5.39 52.72 10.11
C VAL A 252 4.75 51.78 9.09
N TYR A 253 3.96 52.30 8.15
CA TYR A 253 3.33 51.46 7.13
C TYR A 253 4.36 50.73 6.26
N ALA A 254 5.46 51.41 5.89
CA ALA A 254 6.55 50.78 5.14
C ALA A 254 7.26 49.69 5.96
N GLU A 255 7.48 49.90 7.27
CA GLU A 255 8.02 48.84 8.15
C GLU A 255 7.09 47.62 8.20
N LEU A 256 5.78 47.83 8.29
CA LEU A 256 4.80 46.74 8.31
C LEU A 256 4.78 45.97 6.99
N LEU A 257 4.81 46.67 5.87
CA LEU A 257 4.84 46.04 4.54
C LEU A 257 6.10 45.17 4.41
N ASN A 258 7.28 45.76 4.62
CA ASN A 258 8.55 45.06 4.51
C ASN A 258 8.65 43.87 5.47
N GLY A 259 8.24 44.06 6.74
CA GLY A 259 8.26 42.98 7.72
C GLY A 259 7.26 41.86 7.40
N SER A 260 6.11 42.19 6.79
CA SER A 260 5.13 41.20 6.34
C SER A 260 5.65 40.39 5.15
N GLU A 261 6.34 41.03 4.21
CA GLU A 261 7.00 40.36 3.08
C GLU A 261 8.14 39.46 3.55
N GLU A 262 8.96 39.91 4.50
CA GLU A 262 10.02 39.11 5.12
C GLU A 262 9.44 37.88 5.84
N LEU A 263 8.37 38.06 6.61
CA LEU A 263 7.67 36.95 7.28
C LEU A 263 7.13 35.94 6.27
N MET A 264 6.48 36.41 5.21
CA MET A 264 5.97 35.55 4.14
C MET A 264 7.10 34.81 3.41
N GLY A 265 8.27 35.44 3.23
CA GLY A 265 9.45 34.81 2.66
C GLY A 265 9.97 33.64 3.51
N VAL A 266 10.12 33.84 4.82
CA VAL A 266 10.54 32.78 5.76
C VAL A 266 9.53 31.63 5.78
N VAL A 267 8.24 31.95 5.92
CA VAL A 267 7.16 30.96 5.95
C VAL A 267 7.07 30.19 4.62
N GLY A 268 7.19 30.87 3.48
CA GLY A 268 7.18 30.24 2.16
C GLY A 268 8.30 29.21 2.00
N GLY A 269 9.48 29.49 2.55
CA GLY A 269 10.59 28.54 2.61
C GLY A 269 10.26 27.28 3.42
N ILE A 270 9.62 27.44 4.58
CA ILE A 270 9.19 26.32 5.43
C ILE A 270 8.13 25.48 4.70
N LEU A 271 7.07 26.12 4.21
CA LEU A 271 5.96 25.47 3.53
C LEU A 271 6.43 24.68 2.30
N LYS A 272 7.37 25.22 1.52
CA LYS A 272 7.93 24.52 0.36
C LYS A 272 8.67 23.24 0.75
N ARG A 273 9.53 23.29 1.79
CA ARG A 273 10.25 22.10 2.28
C ARG A 273 9.30 21.05 2.81
N GLU A 274 8.27 21.48 3.53
CA GLU A 274 7.26 20.60 4.10
C GLU A 274 6.39 19.95 3.03
N TRP A 275 6.05 20.70 1.98
CA TRP A 275 5.37 20.19 0.79
C TRP A 275 6.21 19.16 0.02
N GLU A 276 7.52 19.39 -0.14
CA GLU A 276 8.43 18.41 -0.74
C GLU A 276 8.49 17.11 0.07
N ARG A 277 8.43 17.18 1.40
CA ARG A 277 8.37 16.00 2.28
C ARG A 277 7.06 15.22 2.10
N VAL A 278 5.93 15.90 1.91
CA VAL A 278 4.64 15.24 1.60
C VAL A 278 4.76 14.42 0.32
N LYS A 279 5.32 15.01 -0.75
CA LYS A 279 5.50 14.35 -2.05
C LYS A 279 6.42 13.13 -2.01
N LEU A 280 7.42 13.13 -1.14
CA LEU A 280 8.36 12.01 -0.97
C LEU A 280 7.76 10.85 -0.14
N CYS A 281 6.63 11.08 0.54
CA CYS A 281 5.89 10.04 1.27
C CYS A 281 4.78 9.38 0.43
N GLU A 282 4.54 9.87 -0.80
CA GLU A 282 3.72 9.23 -1.84
C GLU A 282 4.61 8.44 -2.82
#